data_AF-A0A957XDX4-F1
#
_entry.id   AF-A0A957XDX4-F1
#
_cell.length_a   1.000
_cell.length_b   1.000
_cell.length_c   1.000
_cell.angle_alpha   90.00
_cell.angle_beta   90.00
_cell.angle_gamma   90.00
#
_symmetry.space_group_name_H-M   'P 1'
#
loop_
_entity.id
_entity.type
_entity.pdbx_description
1 polymer ?
#
loop_
_entity_poly.entity_id
_entity_poly.type
_entity_poly.pdbx_seq_one_letter_code
_entity_poly.pdbx_strand_id
1 'polypeptide(L)'
;MAVFAEEMGIDHGLDKAAILKAQAELFTIFDELKDVIPVYGKFYQPVTFDDVDRRQVNAIIELVAKETPEAIEQAIPLMRELLMGLKYPTYDDKIFEAQVPGGMLSNLYNQLKGMGQLDQMDAILEEIPRVRADAGYVPLVTPTSQIVGSQAAFNVIMGERYKTVSDPFKMILKGEFGRTPAPVNPDIVAKVLTGTEKPLKYRAASYLTPVMEDEYDKPFVKTHKDLLLYLLFGQSAENFLNKKYGLS
;
A
#
# COMPACT_ATOMS: atom_id res chain seq x y z
N MET A 1 -16.66 -2.26 11.29
CA MET A 1 -16.58 -3.72 11.47
C MET A 1 -17.16 -4.19 12.80
N ALA A 2 -16.69 -3.73 13.98
CA ALA A 2 -17.23 -4.19 15.26
C ALA A 2 -18.76 -4.03 15.38
N VAL A 3 -19.30 -2.86 15.00
CA VAL A 3 -20.76 -2.61 15.01
C VAL A 3 -21.53 -3.58 14.12
N PHE A 4 -21.01 -3.92 12.94
CA PHE A 4 -21.64 -4.93 12.07
C PHE A 4 -21.62 -6.31 12.72
N ALA A 5 -20.51 -6.72 13.34
CA ALA A 5 -20.43 -8.00 14.04
C ALA A 5 -21.41 -8.06 15.23
N GLU A 6 -21.53 -6.98 16.00
CA GLU A 6 -22.51 -6.85 17.09
C GLU A 6 -23.96 -7.02 16.58
N GLU A 7 -24.36 -6.31 15.53
CA GLU A 7 -25.71 -6.42 14.96
C GLU A 7 -25.98 -7.81 14.36
N MET A 8 -24.95 -8.50 13.86
CA MET A 8 -25.04 -9.88 13.38
C MET A 8 -24.99 -10.93 14.50
N GLY A 9 -24.79 -10.52 15.76
CA GLY A 9 -24.63 -11.44 16.89
C GLY A 9 -23.32 -12.27 16.85
N ILE A 10 -22.31 -11.80 16.13
CA ILE A 10 -21.01 -12.46 15.97
C ILE A 10 -20.04 -11.91 17.02
N ASP A 11 -19.44 -12.81 17.80
CA ASP A 11 -18.32 -12.43 18.68
C ASP A 11 -17.12 -12.04 17.83
N HIS A 12 -16.66 -10.80 18.01
CA HIS A 12 -15.53 -10.23 17.31
C HIS A 12 -14.23 -10.29 18.14
N GLY A 13 -14.28 -10.65 19.43
CA GLY A 13 -13.11 -10.74 20.31
C GLY A 13 -12.32 -9.44 20.46
N LEU A 14 -12.95 -8.28 20.22
CA LEU A 14 -12.29 -6.97 20.26
C LEU A 14 -12.55 -6.28 21.60
N ASP A 15 -11.49 -5.77 22.20
CA ASP A 15 -11.60 -4.84 23.32
C ASP A 15 -11.83 -3.41 22.80
N LYS A 16 -13.10 -2.99 22.81
CA LYS A 16 -13.51 -1.66 22.35
C LYS A 16 -12.86 -0.54 23.15
N ALA A 17 -12.63 -0.73 24.46
CA ALA A 17 -12.02 0.29 25.30
C ALA A 17 -10.53 0.44 24.96
N ALA A 18 -9.82 -0.68 24.77
CA ALA A 18 -8.43 -0.66 24.33
C ALA A 18 -8.27 0.00 22.94
N ILE A 19 -9.18 -0.29 22.00
CA ILE A 19 -9.18 0.34 20.66
C ILE A 19 -9.39 1.86 20.76
N LEU A 20 -10.36 2.31 21.56
CA LEU A 20 -10.61 3.74 21.75
C LEU A 20 -9.44 4.44 22.44
N LYS A 21 -8.78 3.78 23.40
CA LYS A 21 -7.57 4.28 24.04
C LYS A 21 -6.43 4.43 23.03
N ALA A 22 -6.16 3.40 22.23
CA ALA A 22 -5.15 3.43 21.19
C ALA A 22 -5.45 4.53 20.15
N GLN A 23 -6.72 4.67 19.75
CA GLN A 23 -7.14 5.76 18.87
C GLN A 23 -6.84 7.13 19.49
N ALA A 24 -7.19 7.35 20.75
CA ALA A 24 -6.93 8.62 21.43
C ALA A 24 -5.42 8.94 21.46
N GLU A 25 -4.57 7.96 21.77
CA GLU A 25 -3.11 8.12 21.75
C GLU A 25 -2.60 8.46 20.34
N LEU A 26 -3.09 7.77 19.31
CA LEU A 26 -2.70 8.03 17.91
C LEU A 26 -3.11 9.43 17.44
N PHE A 27 -4.29 9.92 17.86
CA PHE A 27 -4.74 11.27 17.52
C PHE A 27 -3.96 12.36 18.27
N THR A 28 -3.51 12.10 19.50
CA THR A 28 -2.56 12.99 20.19
C THR A 28 -1.27 13.12 19.38
N ILE A 29 -0.68 12.00 18.95
CA ILE A 29 0.54 12.02 18.11
C ILE A 29 0.26 12.72 16.76
N PHE A 30 -0.90 12.48 16.15
CA PHE A 30 -1.29 13.13 14.90
C PHE A 30 -1.40 14.65 15.04
N ASP A 31 -1.91 15.15 16.18
CA ASP A 31 -1.95 16.59 16.48
C ASP A 31 -0.57 17.18 16.73
N GLU A 32 0.30 16.46 17.45
CA GLU A 32 1.70 16.86 17.65
C GLU A 32 2.46 17.01 16.32
N LEU A 33 2.09 16.23 15.30
CA LEU A 33 2.70 16.23 13.97
C LEU A 33 1.99 17.13 12.95
N LYS A 34 1.01 17.95 13.36
CA LYS A 34 0.18 18.75 12.43
C LYS A 34 0.98 19.63 11.46
N ASP A 35 2.10 20.17 11.91
CA ASP A 35 2.92 21.09 11.11
C ASP A 35 3.68 20.40 9.97
N VAL A 36 3.81 19.06 10.01
CA VAL A 36 4.52 18.26 9.00
C VAL A 36 3.59 17.36 8.18
N ILE A 37 2.28 17.38 8.43
CA ILE A 37 1.29 16.57 7.74
C ILE A 37 0.51 17.46 6.74
N PRO A 38 0.77 17.37 5.42
CA PRO A 38 0.17 18.27 4.43
C PRO A 38 -1.37 18.17 4.32
N VAL A 39 -1.95 17.10 4.86
CA VAL A 39 -3.38 16.79 4.83
C VAL A 39 -4.04 16.88 6.20
N TYR A 40 -3.36 17.46 7.20
CA TYR A 40 -3.91 17.62 8.54
C TYR A 40 -5.28 18.34 8.48
N GLY A 41 -6.27 17.80 9.19
CA GLY A 41 -7.64 18.33 9.22
C GLY A 41 -8.51 18.07 7.99
N LYS A 42 -8.00 17.41 6.93
CA LYS A 42 -8.80 17.18 5.70
C LYS A 42 -9.67 15.93 5.71
N PHE A 43 -9.22 14.80 6.29
CA PHE A 43 -9.86 13.50 6.03
C PHE A 43 -9.90 12.51 7.21
N TYR A 44 -9.79 12.96 8.45
CA TYR A 44 -9.88 12.04 9.58
C TYR A 44 -10.29 12.76 10.87
N GLN A 45 -11.40 12.32 11.45
CA GLN A 45 -11.80 12.68 12.81
C GLN A 45 -11.83 11.39 13.65
N PRO A 46 -11.63 11.47 14.97
CA PRO A 46 -11.86 10.31 15.84
C PRO A 46 -13.28 9.79 15.63
N VAL A 47 -13.43 8.50 15.37
CA VAL A 47 -14.73 7.84 15.23
C VAL A 47 -14.90 6.86 16.38
N THR A 48 -16.04 6.91 17.04
CA THR A 48 -16.44 5.97 18.07
C THR A 48 -17.45 4.96 17.52
N PHE A 49 -17.72 3.91 18.28
CA PHE A 49 -18.71 2.92 17.89
C PHE A 49 -20.15 3.47 17.93
N ASP A 50 -20.38 4.55 18.68
CA ASP A 50 -21.69 5.20 18.83
C ASP A 50 -22.00 6.17 17.68
N ASP A 51 -20.96 6.62 16.96
CA ASP A 51 -21.13 7.47 15.77
C ASP A 51 -21.68 6.69 14.56
N VAL A 52 -21.68 5.35 14.62
CA VAL A 52 -22.15 4.48 13.54
C VAL A 52 -23.67 4.32 13.63
N ASP A 53 -24.41 4.76 12.61
CA ASP A 53 -25.86 4.60 12.56
C ASP A 53 -26.26 3.12 12.44
N ARG A 54 -26.69 2.53 13.57
CA ARG A 54 -27.14 1.14 13.64
C ARG A 54 -28.36 0.84 12.76
N ARG A 55 -29.20 1.83 12.43
CA ARG A 55 -30.33 1.65 11.50
C ARG A 55 -29.82 1.39 10.09
N GLN A 56 -28.85 2.17 9.64
CA GLN A 56 -28.19 1.95 8.34
C GLN A 56 -27.44 0.62 8.31
N VAL A 57 -26.72 0.28 9.39
CA VAL A 57 -26.03 -1.02 9.51
C VAL A 57 -27.01 -2.19 9.35
N ASN A 58 -28.14 -2.15 10.06
CA ASN A 58 -29.16 -3.21 9.96
C ASN A 58 -29.77 -3.30 8.56
N ALA A 59 -30.07 -2.18 7.91
CA ALA A 59 -30.56 -2.18 6.52
C ALA A 59 -29.53 -2.80 5.54
N ILE A 60 -28.24 -2.52 5.74
CA ILE A 60 -27.16 -3.13 4.94
C ILE A 60 -27.09 -4.64 5.19
N ILE A 61 -27.12 -5.08 6.45
CA ILE A 61 -27.09 -6.50 6.81
C ILE A 61 -28.27 -7.25 6.19
N GLU A 62 -29.49 -6.70 6.27
CA GLU A 62 -30.69 -7.29 5.67
C GLU A 62 -30.59 -7.45 4.15
N LEU A 63 -29.94 -6.51 3.46
CA LEU A 63 -29.69 -6.61 2.02
C LEU A 63 -28.62 -7.65 1.71
N VAL A 64 -27.49 -7.63 2.41
CA VAL A 64 -26.38 -8.57 2.18
C VAL A 64 -26.80 -10.01 2.47
N ALA A 65 -27.64 -10.24 3.48
CA ALA A 65 -28.17 -11.56 3.83
C ALA A 65 -29.03 -12.20 2.74
N LYS A 66 -29.47 -11.44 1.72
CA LYS A 66 -30.22 -11.98 0.56
C LYS A 66 -29.33 -12.65 -0.47
N GLU A 67 -28.01 -12.44 -0.41
CA GLU A 67 -27.01 -13.09 -1.29
C GLU A 67 -27.30 -12.99 -2.80
N THR A 68 -27.97 -11.91 -3.23
CA THR A 68 -28.29 -11.65 -4.65
C THR A 68 -27.53 -10.44 -5.17
N PRO A 69 -27.11 -10.42 -6.45
CA PRO A 69 -26.43 -9.28 -7.05
C PRO A 69 -27.21 -7.96 -6.86
N GLU A 70 -28.52 -7.99 -7.06
CA GLU A 70 -29.38 -6.82 -6.94
C GLU A 70 -29.45 -6.27 -5.51
N ALA A 71 -29.39 -7.15 -4.50
CA ALA A 71 -29.37 -6.73 -3.11
C ALA A 71 -28.00 -6.14 -2.72
N ILE A 72 -26.91 -6.68 -3.26
CA ILE A 72 -25.58 -6.10 -3.10
C ILE A 72 -25.50 -4.72 -3.74
N GLU A 73 -26.03 -4.55 -4.95
CA GLU A 73 -26.09 -3.24 -5.63
C GLU A 73 -26.87 -2.20 -4.81
N GLN A 74 -27.92 -2.62 -4.11
CA GLN A 74 -28.69 -1.75 -3.20
C GLN A 74 -27.96 -1.46 -1.87
N ALA A 75 -27.13 -2.39 -1.38
CA ALA A 75 -26.37 -2.22 -0.14
C ALA A 75 -25.19 -1.23 -0.29
N ILE A 76 -24.59 -1.17 -1.48
CA ILE A 76 -23.45 -0.30 -1.80
C ILE A 76 -23.71 1.20 -1.50
N PRO A 77 -24.79 1.84 -2.00
CA PRO A 77 -25.05 3.25 -1.71
C PRO A 77 -25.28 3.52 -0.22
N LEU A 78 -25.94 2.61 0.51
CA LEU A 78 -26.13 2.74 1.97
C LEU A 78 -24.80 2.68 2.72
N MET A 79 -23.91 1.76 2.32
CA MET A 79 -22.57 1.68 2.89
C MET A 79 -21.75 2.95 2.61
N ARG A 80 -21.87 3.51 1.40
CA ARG A 80 -21.21 4.76 1.02
C ARG A 80 -21.73 5.94 1.84
N GLU A 81 -23.04 6.05 2.03
CA GLU A 81 -23.65 7.09 2.86
C GLU A 81 -23.19 7.00 4.32
N LEU A 82 -23.17 5.80 4.89
CA LEU A 82 -22.64 5.56 6.23
C LEU A 82 -21.20 6.05 6.39
N LEU A 83 -20.32 5.68 5.45
CA LEU A 83 -18.91 6.09 5.47
C LEU A 83 -18.74 7.61 5.28
N MET A 84 -19.54 8.24 4.42
CA MET A 84 -19.54 9.70 4.25
C MET A 84 -19.99 10.42 5.52
N GLY A 85 -21.00 9.89 6.22
CA GLY A 85 -21.44 10.40 7.52
C GLY A 85 -20.31 10.38 8.57
N LEU A 86 -19.48 9.34 8.52
CA LEU A 86 -18.28 9.18 9.35
C LEU A 86 -17.05 9.98 8.84
N LYS A 87 -17.21 10.84 7.83
CA LYS A 87 -16.16 11.67 7.21
C LYS A 87 -15.02 10.88 6.56
N TYR A 88 -15.27 9.63 6.16
CA TYR A 88 -14.32 8.92 5.31
C TYR A 88 -14.25 9.59 3.92
N PRO A 89 -13.09 9.50 3.22
CA PRO A 89 -12.97 9.97 1.86
C PRO A 89 -14.03 9.37 0.93
N THR A 90 -14.40 10.12 -0.11
CA THR A 90 -15.31 9.63 -1.15
C THR A 90 -14.72 8.40 -1.84
N TYR A 91 -15.60 7.51 -2.30
CA TYR A 91 -15.21 6.32 -3.06
C TYR A 91 -14.76 6.69 -4.48
N ASP A 92 -13.92 5.84 -5.07
CA ASP A 92 -13.52 5.91 -6.47
C ASP A 92 -13.90 4.60 -7.15
N ASP A 93 -14.95 4.63 -7.98
CA ASP A 93 -15.47 3.44 -8.68
C ASP A 93 -14.44 2.84 -9.65
N LYS A 94 -13.46 3.64 -10.09
CA LYS A 94 -12.36 3.16 -10.94
C LYS A 94 -11.51 2.10 -10.23
N ILE A 95 -11.53 2.03 -8.90
CA ILE A 95 -10.83 0.99 -8.12
C ILE A 95 -11.40 -0.40 -8.43
N PHE A 96 -12.73 -0.52 -8.61
CA PHE A 96 -13.37 -1.81 -8.90
C PHE A 96 -13.04 -2.29 -10.33
N GLU A 97 -12.89 -1.37 -11.28
CA GLU A 97 -12.52 -1.67 -12.65
C GLU A 97 -11.02 -1.99 -12.78
N ALA A 98 -10.15 -1.20 -12.15
CA ALA A 98 -8.71 -1.32 -12.32
C ALA A 98 -8.06 -2.36 -11.39
N GLN A 99 -8.73 -2.77 -10.30
CA GLN A 99 -8.12 -3.51 -9.17
C GLN A 99 -6.83 -2.85 -8.62
N VAL A 100 -6.67 -1.55 -8.86
CA VAL A 100 -5.50 -0.77 -8.46
C VAL A 100 -5.75 -0.15 -7.09
N PRO A 101 -4.85 -0.34 -6.10
CA PRO A 101 -4.99 0.33 -4.80
C PRO A 101 -5.07 1.85 -4.96
N GLY A 102 -5.99 2.52 -4.23
CA GLY A 102 -6.19 3.96 -4.37
C GLY A 102 -4.94 4.82 -4.11
N GLY A 103 -4.07 4.39 -3.18
CA GLY A 103 -2.77 5.04 -2.95
C GLY A 103 -1.79 4.90 -4.12
N MET A 104 -1.84 3.77 -4.83
CA MET A 104 -1.07 3.56 -6.06
C MET A 104 -1.59 4.46 -7.19
N LEU A 105 -2.91 4.50 -7.39
CA LEU A 105 -3.55 5.33 -8.41
C LEU A 105 -3.23 6.82 -8.24
N SER A 106 -3.37 7.33 -7.01
CA SER A 106 -3.11 8.73 -6.68
C SER A 106 -1.65 9.13 -6.94
N ASN A 107 -0.71 8.26 -6.57
CA ASN A 107 0.71 8.50 -6.80
C ASN A 107 1.05 8.49 -8.29
N LEU A 108 0.55 7.51 -9.03
CA LEU A 108 0.75 7.39 -10.47
C LEU A 108 0.15 8.59 -11.22
N TYR A 109 -1.04 9.05 -10.83
CA TYR A 109 -1.66 10.26 -11.36
C TYR A 109 -0.77 11.50 -11.16
N ASN A 110 -0.24 11.69 -9.96
CA ASN A 110 0.63 12.83 -9.66
C ASN A 110 1.94 12.76 -10.46
N GLN A 111 2.51 11.57 -10.65
CA GLN A 111 3.70 11.37 -11.50
C GLN A 111 3.41 11.74 -12.96
N LEU A 112 2.33 11.20 -13.55
CA LEU A 112 1.94 11.50 -14.92
C LEU A 112 1.61 12.97 -15.13
N LYS A 113 0.95 13.61 -14.15
CA LYS A 113 0.69 15.05 -14.16
C LYS A 113 1.98 15.87 -14.20
N GLY A 114 2.97 15.50 -13.38
CA GLY A 114 4.28 16.16 -13.39
C GLY A 114 5.04 16.01 -14.70
N MET A 115 4.80 14.91 -15.43
CA MET A 115 5.40 14.64 -16.75
C MET A 115 4.58 15.20 -17.92
N GLY A 116 3.38 15.74 -17.68
CA GLY A 116 2.47 16.19 -18.73
C GLY A 116 1.87 15.05 -19.57
N GLN A 117 1.74 13.85 -19.00
CA GLN A 117 1.33 12.61 -19.68
C GLN A 117 0.02 12.03 -19.11
N LEU A 118 -0.88 12.90 -18.61
CA LEU A 118 -2.15 12.46 -18.01
C LEU A 118 -3.10 11.80 -19.01
N ASP A 119 -2.99 12.15 -20.28
CA ASP A 119 -3.71 11.56 -21.40
C ASP A 119 -3.42 10.06 -21.58
N GLN A 120 -2.29 9.57 -21.05
CA GLN A 120 -1.91 8.15 -21.10
C GLN A 120 -2.51 7.31 -19.97
N MET A 121 -3.22 7.92 -19.02
CA MET A 121 -3.69 7.21 -17.81
C MET A 121 -4.53 5.97 -18.15
N ASP A 122 -5.50 6.10 -19.05
CA ASP A 122 -6.41 4.99 -19.39
C ASP A 122 -5.64 3.82 -20.01
N ALA A 123 -4.71 4.09 -20.93
CA ALA A 123 -3.84 3.07 -21.52
C ALA A 123 -2.95 2.39 -20.47
N ILE A 124 -2.49 3.13 -19.45
CA ILE A 124 -1.70 2.57 -18.35
C ILE A 124 -2.55 1.66 -17.46
N LEU A 125 -3.79 2.05 -17.16
CA LEU A 125 -4.73 1.21 -16.40
C LEU A 125 -5.03 -0.10 -17.13
N GLU A 126 -5.13 -0.08 -18.45
CA GLU A 126 -5.27 -1.29 -19.28
C GLU A 126 -4.01 -2.17 -19.32
N GLU A 127 -2.82 -1.58 -19.21
CA GLU A 127 -1.54 -2.30 -19.23
C GLU A 127 -1.20 -2.94 -17.87
N ILE A 128 -1.67 -2.38 -16.75
CA ILE A 128 -1.41 -2.91 -15.39
C ILE A 128 -1.78 -4.39 -15.25
N PRO A 129 -2.99 -4.86 -15.64
CA PRO A 129 -3.34 -6.28 -15.56
C PRO A 129 -2.38 -7.18 -16.35
N ARG A 130 -1.89 -6.72 -17.51
CA ARG A 130 -0.96 -7.48 -18.37
C ARG A 130 0.40 -7.60 -17.72
N VAL A 131 0.93 -6.48 -17.18
CA VAL A 131 2.20 -6.47 -16.45
C VAL A 131 2.12 -7.32 -15.18
N ARG A 132 0.99 -7.27 -14.47
CA ARG A 132 0.74 -8.12 -13.30
C ARG A 132 0.72 -9.61 -13.66
N ALA A 133 0.10 -9.99 -14.77
CA ALA A 133 0.10 -11.36 -15.26
C ALA A 133 1.53 -11.81 -15.61
N ASP A 134 2.30 -10.97 -16.30
CA ASP A 134 3.70 -11.26 -16.63
C ASP A 134 4.59 -11.40 -15.39
N ALA A 135 4.24 -10.71 -14.30
CA ALA A 135 4.86 -10.81 -12.98
C ALA A 135 4.27 -11.94 -12.11
N GLY A 136 3.59 -12.93 -12.69
CA GLY A 136 3.10 -14.10 -11.95
C GLY A 136 1.95 -13.80 -10.99
N TYR A 137 1.13 -12.79 -11.30
CA TYR A 137 -0.01 -12.33 -10.49
C TYR A 137 0.36 -11.87 -9.09
N VAL A 138 1.49 -11.19 -8.94
CA VAL A 138 1.89 -10.57 -7.67
C VAL A 138 0.74 -9.75 -7.05
N PRO A 139 0.50 -9.84 -5.72
CA PRO A 139 -0.53 -9.02 -5.07
C PRO A 139 -0.23 -7.54 -5.24
N LEU A 140 -1.24 -6.72 -5.54
CA LEU A 140 -1.08 -5.27 -5.65
C LEU A 140 -1.20 -4.63 -4.26
N VAL A 141 -0.11 -4.73 -3.49
CA VAL A 141 0.04 -4.06 -2.18
C VAL A 141 1.40 -3.38 -2.14
N THR A 142 1.73 -2.60 -1.11
CA THR A 142 3.08 -2.01 -1.02
C THR A 142 4.11 -3.10 -0.73
N PRO A 143 5.25 -3.18 -1.46
CA PRO A 143 5.71 -2.27 -2.53
C PRO A 143 5.31 -2.68 -3.96
N THR A 144 4.83 -3.89 -4.18
CA THR A 144 4.62 -4.52 -5.50
C THR A 144 3.62 -3.78 -6.40
N SER A 145 2.60 -3.15 -5.82
CA SER A 145 1.65 -2.26 -6.51
C SER A 145 2.38 -1.15 -7.29
N GLN A 146 3.23 -0.37 -6.63
CA GLN A 146 4.01 0.70 -7.25
C GLN A 146 4.93 0.18 -8.35
N ILE A 147 5.54 -0.98 -8.14
CA ILE A 147 6.45 -1.62 -9.11
C ILE A 147 5.71 -1.97 -10.40
N VAL A 148 4.54 -2.63 -10.28
CA VAL A 148 3.71 -3.00 -11.44
C VAL A 148 3.19 -1.76 -12.16
N GLY A 149 2.71 -0.75 -11.43
CA GLY A 149 2.22 0.50 -12.06
C GLY A 149 3.29 1.28 -12.79
N SER A 150 4.45 1.44 -12.17
CA SER A 150 5.59 2.14 -12.79
C SER A 150 6.05 1.42 -14.05
N GLN A 151 6.09 0.09 -14.03
CA GLN A 151 6.46 -0.69 -15.21
C GLN A 151 5.39 -0.61 -16.32
N ALA A 152 4.09 -0.60 -15.97
CA ALA A 152 3.02 -0.38 -16.94
C ALA A 152 3.11 1.02 -17.57
N ALA A 153 3.39 2.05 -16.76
CA ALA A 153 3.63 3.40 -17.25
C ALA A 153 4.81 3.46 -18.23
N PHE A 154 5.93 2.81 -17.91
CA PHE A 154 7.07 2.71 -18.83
C PHE A 154 6.70 2.03 -20.15
N ASN A 155 5.93 0.94 -20.12
CA ASN A 155 5.52 0.24 -21.33
C ASN A 155 4.68 1.15 -22.25
N VAL A 156 3.73 1.91 -21.69
CA VAL A 156 2.86 2.81 -22.46
C VAL A 156 3.62 4.03 -22.98
N ILE A 157 4.34 4.74 -22.11
CA ILE A 157 5.06 5.97 -22.47
C ILE A 157 6.13 5.70 -23.54
N MET A 158 6.79 4.53 -23.48
CA MET A 158 7.81 4.16 -24.45
C MET A 158 7.24 3.57 -25.75
N GLY A 159 5.94 3.30 -25.80
CA GLY A 159 5.25 2.68 -26.94
C GLY A 159 5.64 1.22 -27.21
N GLU A 160 6.41 0.58 -26.33
CA GLU A 160 6.90 -0.79 -26.48
C GLU A 160 7.03 -1.47 -25.10
N ARG A 161 6.39 -2.63 -24.96
CA ARG A 161 6.43 -3.41 -23.71
C ARG A 161 7.85 -3.87 -23.40
N TYR A 162 8.31 -3.55 -22.19
CA TYR A 162 9.62 -3.95 -21.64
C TYR A 162 10.81 -3.49 -22.48
N LYS A 163 10.69 -2.37 -23.20
CA LYS A 163 11.84 -1.68 -23.81
C LYS A 163 12.79 -1.11 -22.75
N THR A 164 12.21 -0.57 -21.69
CA THR A 164 12.92 -0.16 -20.47
C THR A 164 12.25 -0.86 -19.29
N VAL A 165 13.06 -1.50 -18.46
CA VAL A 165 12.56 -2.25 -17.29
C VAL A 165 13.20 -1.71 -16.03
N SER A 166 12.37 -1.39 -15.06
CA SER A 166 12.82 -0.92 -13.75
C SER A 166 13.52 -2.03 -12.97
N ASP A 167 14.56 -1.69 -12.20
CA ASP A 167 15.24 -2.66 -11.33
C ASP A 167 14.29 -3.33 -10.33
N PRO A 168 13.34 -2.63 -9.69
CA PRO A 168 12.35 -3.27 -8.83
C PRO A 168 11.48 -4.30 -9.56
N PHE A 169 11.15 -4.09 -10.84
CA PHE A 169 10.42 -5.09 -11.62
C PHE A 169 11.31 -6.31 -11.93
N LYS A 170 12.58 -6.10 -12.28
CA LYS A 170 13.55 -7.20 -12.42
C LYS A 170 13.69 -8.00 -11.13
N MET A 171 13.72 -7.34 -9.97
CA MET A 171 13.76 -8.00 -8.66
C MET A 171 12.54 -8.92 -8.43
N ILE A 172 11.34 -8.54 -8.90
CA ILE A 172 10.17 -9.45 -8.89
C ILE A 172 10.43 -10.66 -9.77
N LEU A 173 10.87 -10.46 -11.03
CA LEU A 173 11.17 -11.55 -11.95
C LEU A 173 12.28 -12.49 -11.44
N LYS A 174 13.24 -11.93 -10.69
CA LYS A 174 14.30 -12.69 -10.01
C LYS A 174 13.80 -13.43 -8.77
N GLY A 175 12.64 -13.09 -8.22
CA GLY A 175 12.14 -13.68 -6.97
C GLY A 175 12.76 -13.08 -5.70
N GLU A 176 13.32 -11.87 -5.77
CA GLU A 176 13.87 -11.16 -4.60
C GLU A 176 12.77 -10.73 -3.62
N PHE A 177 11.54 -10.52 -4.11
CA PHE A 177 10.35 -10.30 -3.28
C PHE A 177 9.70 -11.61 -2.80
N GLY A 178 10.30 -12.77 -3.10
CA GLY A 178 9.76 -14.09 -2.81
C GLY A 178 9.04 -14.73 -4.00
N ARG A 179 8.26 -15.77 -3.71
CA ARG A 179 7.53 -16.52 -4.73
C ARG A 179 6.23 -15.82 -5.09
N THR A 180 5.98 -15.68 -6.38
CA THR A 180 4.73 -15.17 -6.92
C THR A 180 3.64 -16.26 -6.90
N PRO A 181 2.34 -15.89 -6.87
CA PRO A 181 1.25 -16.87 -6.86
C PRO A 181 1.25 -17.82 -8.08
N ALA A 182 1.65 -17.32 -9.24
CA ALA A 182 1.85 -18.12 -10.44
C ALA A 182 3.27 -17.92 -10.99
N PRO A 183 3.78 -18.82 -11.85
CA PRO A 183 5.04 -18.60 -12.54
C PRO A 183 5.04 -17.27 -13.31
N VAL A 184 6.15 -16.53 -13.22
CA VAL A 184 6.38 -15.35 -14.05
C VAL A 184 6.49 -15.74 -15.52
N ASN A 185 6.17 -14.82 -16.43
CA ASN A 185 6.19 -15.10 -17.87
C ASN A 185 7.64 -15.41 -18.34
N PRO A 186 7.91 -16.63 -18.86
CA PRO A 186 9.26 -17.05 -19.23
C PRO A 186 9.84 -16.21 -20.38
N ASP A 187 9.02 -15.73 -21.31
CA ASP A 187 9.49 -14.90 -22.42
C ASP A 187 9.95 -13.53 -21.93
N ILE A 188 9.25 -12.96 -20.94
CA ILE A 188 9.64 -11.70 -20.31
C ILE A 188 10.89 -11.90 -19.46
N VAL A 189 10.99 -12.99 -18.71
CA VAL A 189 12.22 -13.34 -17.97
C VAL A 189 13.41 -13.43 -18.92
N ALA A 190 13.28 -14.14 -20.04
CA ALA A 190 14.34 -14.29 -21.02
C ALA A 190 14.72 -12.96 -21.71
N LYS A 191 13.75 -12.08 -21.97
CA LYS A 191 13.98 -10.74 -22.54
C LYS A 191 14.70 -9.82 -21.56
N VAL A 192 14.35 -9.89 -20.28
CA VAL A 192 14.70 -8.86 -19.30
C VAL A 192 15.89 -9.22 -18.44
N LEU A 193 15.99 -10.47 -17.99
CA LEU A 193 17.09 -10.93 -17.14
C LEU A 193 18.24 -11.40 -18.04
N THR A 194 19.28 -10.58 -18.14
CA THR A 194 20.43 -10.82 -19.02
C THR A 194 21.72 -11.00 -18.23
N GLY A 195 22.71 -11.66 -18.84
CA GLY A 195 24.02 -11.85 -18.23
C GLY A 195 23.98 -12.73 -16.97
N THR A 196 24.37 -12.18 -15.83
CA THR A 196 24.42 -12.88 -14.53
C THR A 196 23.10 -12.86 -13.78
N GLU A 197 22.10 -12.10 -14.25
CA GLU A 197 20.79 -12.02 -13.62
C GLU A 197 20.02 -13.32 -13.85
N LYS A 198 19.73 -14.07 -12.77
CA LYS A 198 18.94 -15.30 -12.83
C LYS A 198 17.90 -15.34 -11.72
N PRO A 199 16.77 -16.02 -11.91
CA PRO A 199 15.82 -16.28 -10.85
C PRO A 199 16.50 -16.97 -9.65
N LEU A 200 16.22 -16.46 -8.46
CA LEU A 200 16.69 -17.00 -7.20
C LEU A 200 16.05 -18.36 -6.93
N LYS A 201 16.85 -19.27 -6.38
CA LYS A 201 16.40 -20.63 -6.01
C LYS A 201 15.86 -20.67 -4.57
N TYR A 202 16.51 -19.93 -3.68
CA TYR A 202 16.19 -19.89 -2.25
C TYR A 202 15.55 -18.56 -1.84
N ARG A 203 15.13 -18.44 -0.58
CA ARG A 203 14.58 -17.20 -0.03
C ARG A 203 15.60 -16.07 -0.21
N ALA A 204 15.15 -14.87 -0.58
CA ALA A 204 16.04 -13.73 -0.85
C ALA A 204 17.06 -13.46 0.28
N ALA A 205 16.62 -13.55 1.54
CA ALA A 205 17.51 -13.37 2.69
C ALA A 205 18.63 -14.42 2.81
N SER A 206 18.55 -15.56 2.13
CA SER A 206 19.64 -16.54 2.05
C SER A 206 20.83 -16.06 1.23
N TYR A 207 20.67 -14.97 0.48
CA TYR A 207 21.72 -14.34 -0.32
C TYR A 207 22.27 -13.05 0.32
N LEU A 208 21.78 -12.69 1.52
CA LEU A 208 22.23 -11.52 2.27
C LEU A 208 23.21 -11.92 3.38
N THR A 209 24.25 -11.12 3.58
CA THR A 209 25.19 -11.28 4.70
C THR A 209 24.61 -10.67 5.97
N PRO A 210 24.81 -11.26 7.16
CA PRO A 210 24.44 -10.64 8.42
C PRO A 210 25.14 -9.28 8.60
N VAL A 211 24.35 -8.20 8.70
CA VAL A 211 24.89 -6.83 8.79
C VAL A 211 25.12 -6.39 10.24
N MET A 212 24.52 -7.04 11.23
CA MET A 212 24.59 -6.63 12.63
C MET A 212 25.94 -6.92 13.29
N GLU A 213 26.73 -7.82 12.71
CA GLU A 213 28.02 -8.26 13.22
C GLU A 213 29.19 -7.40 12.73
N ASP A 214 28.92 -6.51 11.76
CA ASP A 214 29.91 -5.57 11.24
C ASP A 214 30.21 -4.48 12.29
N GLU A 215 31.41 -3.90 12.20
CA GLU A 215 31.81 -2.78 13.05
C GLU A 215 31.28 -1.45 12.48
N TYR A 216 30.50 -0.72 13.28
CA TYR A 216 29.91 0.57 12.91
C TYR A 216 30.48 1.70 13.77
N ASP A 217 31.60 2.28 13.34
CA ASP A 217 32.15 3.48 13.97
C ASP A 217 31.45 4.74 13.40
N LYS A 218 30.30 5.07 14.01
CA LYS A 218 29.49 6.23 13.63
C LYS A 218 29.18 7.07 14.88
N PRO A 219 29.53 8.38 14.91
CA PRO A 219 29.40 9.21 16.11
C PRO A 219 27.95 9.41 16.58
N PHE A 220 26.98 9.20 15.68
CA PHE A 220 25.55 9.30 15.94
C PHE A 220 24.91 7.99 16.41
N VAL A 221 25.64 6.87 16.41
CA VAL A 221 25.15 5.59 16.92
C VAL A 221 25.56 5.44 18.38
N LYS A 222 24.65 5.73 19.33
CA LYS A 222 24.92 5.65 20.77
C LYS A 222 24.28 4.44 21.44
N THR A 223 23.27 3.85 20.81
CA THR A 223 22.53 2.71 21.31
C THR A 223 22.26 1.70 20.20
N HIS A 224 21.91 0.47 20.59
CA HIS A 224 21.48 -0.56 19.65
C HIS A 224 20.26 -0.14 18.81
N LYS A 225 19.36 0.67 19.37
CA LYS A 225 18.21 1.22 18.64
C LYS A 225 18.65 2.20 17.55
N ASP A 226 19.68 3.01 17.79
CA ASP A 226 20.21 3.94 16.79
C ASP A 226 20.88 3.18 15.65
N LEU A 227 21.58 2.08 15.95
CA LEU A 227 22.15 1.18 14.94
C LEU A 227 21.06 0.56 14.07
N LEU A 228 20.01 0.00 14.68
CA LEU A 228 18.87 -0.56 13.94
C LEU A 228 18.18 0.48 13.06
N LEU A 229 17.99 1.70 13.59
CA LEU A 229 17.39 2.80 12.84
C LEU A 229 18.27 3.18 11.63
N TYR A 230 19.58 3.26 11.82
CA TYR A 230 20.54 3.53 10.74
C TYR A 230 20.54 2.43 9.69
N LEU A 231 20.53 1.15 10.08
CA LEU A 231 20.49 0.03 9.14
C LEU A 231 19.20 -0.03 8.32
N LEU A 232 18.07 0.42 8.89
CA LEU A 232 16.77 0.43 8.19
C LEU A 232 16.60 1.63 7.26
N PHE A 233 17.09 2.81 7.64
CA PHE A 233 16.75 4.08 6.96
C PHE A 233 17.97 4.89 6.47
N GLY A 234 19.19 4.43 6.70
CA GLY A 234 20.44 5.03 6.20
C GLY A 234 20.56 6.51 6.52
N GLN A 235 20.72 7.33 5.47
CA GLN A 235 20.94 8.78 5.59
C GLN A 235 19.81 9.50 6.36
N SER A 236 18.55 9.05 6.23
CA SER A 236 17.44 9.67 6.95
C SER A 236 17.57 9.47 8.45
N ALA A 237 18.01 8.29 8.89
CA ALA A 237 18.30 8.03 10.29
C ALA A 237 19.52 8.80 10.77
N GLU A 238 20.59 8.87 9.97
CA GLU A 238 21.78 9.68 10.27
C GLU A 238 21.41 11.14 10.54
N ASN A 239 20.65 11.77 9.64
CA ASN A 239 20.21 13.16 9.79
C ASN A 239 19.40 13.37 11.08
N PHE A 240 18.48 12.44 11.38
CA PHE A 240 17.69 12.47 12.60
C PHE A 240 18.56 12.33 13.86
N LEU A 241 19.47 11.36 13.86
CA LEU A 241 20.33 11.04 15.01
C LEU A 241 21.35 12.15 15.28
N ASN A 242 21.91 12.76 14.23
CA ASN A 242 22.78 13.92 14.36
C ASN A 242 22.06 15.08 15.05
N LYS A 243 20.82 15.39 14.63
CA LYS A 243 19.99 16.42 15.27
C LYS A 243 19.64 16.04 16.71
N LYS A 244 19.24 14.79 16.96
CA LYS A 244 18.89 14.26 18.30
C LYS A 244 20.06 14.40 19.28
N TYR A 245 21.29 14.21 18.81
CA TYR A 245 22.49 14.23 19.65
C TYR A 245 23.29 15.52 19.60
N GLY A 246 22.80 16.55 18.90
CA GLY A 246 23.48 17.84 18.79
C GLY A 246 24.83 17.75 18.08
N LEU A 247 24.95 16.86 17.09
CA LEU A 247 26.16 16.67 16.28
C LEU A 247 26.16 17.55 15.01
N SER A 248 25.03 18.21 14.72
CA SER A 248 24.78 19.09 13.57
C SER A 248 23.89 20.26 13.96
#